data_AF-A0A945XXW6-F1
#
_entry.id   AF-A0A945XXW6-F1
#
_cell.length_a   1.000
_cell.length_b   1.000
_cell.length_c   1.000
_cell.angle_alpha   90.00
_cell.angle_beta   90.00
_cell.angle_gamma   90.00
#
_symmetry.space_group_name_H-M   'P 1'
#
loop_
_entity.id
_entity.type
_entity.pdbx_description
1 polymer ?
#
loop_
_entity_poly.entity_id
_entity_poly.type
_entity_poly.pdbx_seq_one_letter_code
_entity_poly.pdbx_strand_id
1 'polypeptide(L)'
;MKAPVAAYESEIKEGHIFFGVTDQNKQGMVTAALEFQKAGQTNLATEGTYKVLQKAGFTNIEKTSLDREDVDNISDYIDRNEVVSIINTTGPRKRSLEKSSTLNYF
;
A
#
# COMPACT_ATOMS: atom_id res chain seq x y z
N MET A 1 -19.38 -13.48 -12.62
CA MET A 1 -18.35 -12.60 -12.03
C MET A 1 -18.65 -11.17 -12.46
N LYS A 2 -18.98 -10.24 -11.55
CA LYS A 2 -19.38 -8.85 -11.90
C LYS A 2 -18.90 -7.78 -10.89
N ALA A 3 -17.85 -8.04 -10.11
CA ALA A 3 -17.41 -7.13 -9.05
C ALA A 3 -16.17 -6.24 -9.38
N PRO A 4 -15.20 -6.62 -10.24
CA PRO A 4 -14.02 -5.77 -10.42
C PRO A 4 -14.18 -4.67 -11.48
N VAL A 5 -14.95 -4.92 -12.54
CA VAL A 5 -15.00 -4.04 -13.73
C VAL A 5 -15.70 -2.71 -13.44
N ALA A 6 -16.79 -2.73 -12.66
CA ALA A 6 -17.54 -1.52 -12.32
C ALA A 6 -16.79 -0.58 -11.36
N ALA A 7 -15.83 -1.09 -10.57
CA ALA A 7 -14.97 -0.27 -9.71
C ALA A 7 -13.76 0.31 -10.47
N TYR A 8 -13.37 -0.31 -11.59
CA TYR A 8 -12.30 0.19 -12.47
C TYR A 8 -12.77 1.27 -13.44
N GLU A 9 -14.07 1.28 -13.80
CA GLU A 9 -14.66 2.26 -14.73
C GLU A 9 -15.06 3.58 -14.06
N SER A 10 -15.13 3.64 -12.74
CA SER A 10 -15.41 4.88 -12.03
C SER A 10 -14.16 5.75 -11.95
N GLU A 11 -13.86 6.45 -13.05
CA GLU A 11 -13.05 7.68 -13.09
C GLU A 11 -11.62 7.48 -12.54
N ILE A 12 -10.60 7.58 -13.40
CA ILE A 12 -9.21 7.65 -12.92
C ILE A 12 -9.08 8.96 -12.14
N LYS A 13 -9.38 8.91 -10.84
CA LYS A 13 -9.28 10.05 -9.93
C LYS A 13 -7.80 10.37 -9.80
N GLU A 14 -7.45 11.63 -10.07
CA GLU A 14 -6.15 12.18 -9.71
C GLU A 14 -5.90 11.91 -8.21
N GLY A 15 -4.69 11.44 -7.88
CA GLY A 15 -4.34 11.07 -6.51
C GLY A 15 -3.27 9.99 -6.44
N HIS A 16 -2.94 9.62 -5.21
CA HIS A 16 -1.85 8.71 -4.91
C HIS A 16 -2.28 7.25 -4.79
N ILE A 17 -1.49 6.34 -5.36
CA ILE A 17 -1.59 4.91 -5.11
C ILE A 17 -0.47 4.50 -4.16
N PHE A 18 -0.82 3.93 -3.00
CA PHE A 18 0.16 3.47 -2.03
C PHE A 18 0.44 1.96 -2.15
N PHE A 19 1.73 1.58 -2.14
CA PHE A 19 2.21 0.21 -2.20
C PHE A 19 2.93 -0.21 -0.91
N GLY A 20 2.34 -1.16 -0.20
CA GLY A 20 2.92 -1.85 0.96
C GLY A 20 2.97 -3.36 0.73
N VAL A 21 4.10 -3.92 0.33
CA VAL A 21 4.21 -5.35 0.00
C VAL A 21 5.25 -6.06 0.82
N THR A 22 4.94 -7.30 1.20
CA THR A 22 5.94 -8.22 1.75
C THR A 22 6.89 -8.68 0.67
N ASP A 23 8.14 -8.98 1.05
CA ASP A 23 9.19 -9.46 0.14
C ASP A 23 8.73 -10.62 -0.77
N GLN A 24 7.94 -11.54 -0.22
CA GLN A 24 7.42 -12.71 -0.93
C GLN A 24 6.49 -12.34 -2.10
N ASN A 25 5.73 -11.25 -1.99
CA ASN A 25 4.76 -10.84 -2.99
C ASN A 25 5.30 -9.78 -3.96
N LYS A 26 6.51 -9.27 -3.73
CA LYS A 26 7.06 -8.15 -4.52
C LYS A 26 7.18 -8.48 -6.00
N GLN A 27 7.58 -9.71 -6.36
CA GLN A 27 7.78 -10.10 -7.75
C GLN A 27 6.46 -10.10 -8.54
N GLY A 28 5.36 -10.59 -7.95
CA GLY A 28 4.05 -10.58 -8.59
C GLY A 28 3.44 -9.17 -8.65
N MET A 29 3.73 -8.33 -7.64
CA MET A 29 3.24 -6.97 -7.60
C MET A 29 3.92 -6.05 -8.63
N VAL A 30 5.19 -6.29 -8.98
CA VAL A 30 5.89 -5.53 -10.03
C VAL A 30 5.09 -5.54 -11.34
N THR A 31 4.59 -6.70 -11.76
CA THR A 31 3.78 -6.81 -12.98
C THR A 31 2.49 -6.00 -12.88
N ALA A 32 1.76 -6.11 -11.77
CA ALA A 32 0.55 -5.33 -11.56
C ALA A 32 0.84 -3.83 -11.49
N ALA A 33 1.89 -3.41 -10.79
CA ALA A 33 2.30 -2.02 -10.67
C ALA A 33 2.60 -1.41 -12.05
N LEU A 34 3.33 -2.11 -12.92
CA LEU A 34 3.58 -1.65 -14.29
C LEU A 34 2.30 -1.44 -15.10
N GLU A 35 1.23 -2.21 -14.86
CA GLU A 35 -0.09 -2.00 -15.48
C GLU A 35 -0.84 -0.78 -14.91
N PHE A 36 -0.54 -0.41 -13.66
CA PHE A 36 -1.06 0.81 -13.01
C PHE A 36 -0.32 2.08 -13.41
N GLN A 37 0.72 2.00 -14.25
CA GLN A 37 1.36 3.17 -14.85
C GLN A 37 0.47 3.81 -15.94
N LYS A 38 -0.73 4.24 -15.56
CA LYS A 38 -1.62 5.06 -16.37
C LYS A 38 -1.34 6.54 -16.07
N ALA A 39 -1.52 7.40 -17.06
CA ALA A 39 -1.22 8.82 -16.94
C ALA A 39 -2.05 9.50 -15.83
N GLY A 40 -1.41 10.29 -14.97
CA GLY A 40 -2.07 11.19 -14.00
C GLY A 40 -2.05 10.78 -12.52
N GLN A 41 -1.49 9.62 -12.16
CA GLN A 41 -1.40 9.15 -10.76
C GLN A 41 0.05 9.19 -10.26
N THR A 42 0.27 9.63 -9.02
CA THR A 42 1.60 9.61 -8.38
C THR A 42 1.68 8.45 -7.40
N ASN A 43 2.68 7.58 -7.48
CA ASN A 43 2.73 6.37 -6.65
C ASN A 43 3.55 6.62 -5.38
N LEU A 44 3.15 6.04 -4.25
CA LEU A 44 3.84 6.12 -2.96
C LEU A 44 4.25 4.73 -2.48
N ALA A 45 5.43 4.57 -1.91
CA ALA A 45 5.87 3.32 -1.34
C ALA A 45 6.79 3.50 -0.12
N THR A 46 6.74 2.53 0.80
CA THR A 46 7.75 2.41 1.85
C THR A 46 9.11 2.08 1.26
N GLU A 47 10.20 2.48 1.93
CA GLU A 47 11.59 2.34 1.46
C GLU A 47 11.91 0.97 0.85
N GLY A 48 11.49 -0.12 1.52
CA GLY A 48 11.75 -1.48 1.05
C GLY A 48 10.96 -1.88 -0.20
N THR A 49 9.76 -1.31 -0.38
CA THR A 49 8.94 -1.52 -1.58
C THR A 49 9.43 -0.65 -2.72
N TYR A 50 9.74 0.62 -2.44
CA TYR A 50 10.30 1.60 -3.38
C TYR A 50 11.54 1.04 -4.08
N LYS A 51 12.52 0.53 -3.33
CA LYS A 51 13.76 -0.03 -3.89
C LYS A 51 13.52 -1.15 -4.90
N VAL A 52 12.53 -2.01 -4.63
CA VAL A 52 12.22 -3.14 -5.50
C VAL A 52 11.48 -2.70 -6.75
N LEU A 53 10.51 -1.80 -6.61
CA LEU A 53 9.80 -1.22 -7.74
C LEU A 53 10.72 -0.41 -8.66
N GLN A 54 11.59 0.43 -8.08
CA GLN A 54 12.57 1.20 -8.83
C GLN A 54 13.53 0.29 -9.62
N LYS A 55 14.04 -0.78 -8.99
CA LYS A 55 14.91 -1.76 -9.66
C LYS A 55 14.19 -2.49 -10.81
N ALA A 56 12.87 -2.63 -10.72
CA ALA A 56 12.05 -3.22 -11.76
C ALA A 56 11.69 -2.25 -12.91
N GLY A 57 12.17 -1.00 -12.87
CA GLY A 57 11.92 0.00 -13.90
C GLY A 57 10.68 0.87 -13.66
N PHE A 58 10.09 0.82 -12.47
CA PHE A 58 8.99 1.69 -12.08
C PHE A 58 9.52 3.08 -11.72
N THR A 59 9.21 4.09 -12.54
CA THR A 59 9.85 5.42 -12.45
C THR A 59 9.00 6.49 -11.79
N ASN A 60 7.67 6.38 -11.83
CA ASN A 60 6.75 7.37 -11.28
C ASN A 60 6.34 7.02 -9.85
N ILE A 61 7.30 7.01 -8.93
CA ILE A 61 7.09 6.61 -7.53
C ILE A 61 7.92 7.45 -6.56
N GLU A 62 7.32 7.79 -5.43
CA GLU A 62 7.93 8.52 -4.33
C GLU A 62 7.95 7.65 -3.07
N LYS A 63 8.85 8.02 -2.15
CA LYS A 63 8.96 7.34 -0.87
C LYS A 63 8.02 7.96 0.14
N THR A 64 7.45 7.14 1.01
CA THR A 64 6.74 7.58 2.20
C THR A 64 7.06 6.67 3.39
N SER A 65 6.71 7.11 4.58
CA SER A 65 6.91 6.37 5.83
C SER A 65 5.59 5.83 6.40
N LEU A 66 5.70 4.79 7.23
CA LEU A 66 4.61 4.35 8.11
C LEU A 66 4.68 5.01 9.49
N ASP A 67 5.80 5.67 9.82
CA ASP A 67 5.97 6.42 11.06
C ASP A 67 5.16 7.72 10.98
N ARG A 68 4.31 7.97 11.98
CA ARG A 68 3.44 9.16 12.00
C ARG A 68 4.19 10.44 12.38
N GLU A 69 5.39 10.31 12.94
CA GLU A 69 6.23 11.46 13.29
C GLU A 69 7.08 11.93 12.10
N ASP A 70 7.19 11.11 11.04
CA ASP A 70 7.87 11.50 9.81
C ASP A 70 7.02 12.49 9.01
N VAL A 71 7.68 13.49 8.42
CA VAL A 71 7.05 14.39 7.44
C VAL A 71 6.71 13.61 6.18
N ASP A 72 5.54 13.88 5.59
CA ASP A 72 5.02 13.19 4.40
C ASP A 72 4.91 11.67 4.60
N ASN A 73 4.47 11.28 5.80
CA ASN A 73 4.12 9.89 6.07
C ASN A 73 2.76 9.54 5.43
N ILE A 74 2.49 8.25 5.24
CA ILE A 74 1.29 7.79 4.55
C ILE A 74 -0.01 8.20 5.25
N SER A 75 0.02 8.39 6.58
CA SER A 75 -1.15 8.85 7.32
C SER A 75 -1.53 10.26 6.91
N ASP A 76 -0.56 11.15 6.66
CA ASP A 76 -0.83 12.52 6.24
C ASP A 76 -1.56 12.56 4.89
N TYR A 77 -1.10 11.77 3.91
CA TYR A 77 -1.77 11.66 2.60
C TYR A 77 -3.18 11.08 2.71
N ILE A 78 -3.38 10.11 3.61
CA ILE A 78 -4.70 9.52 3.88
C ILE A 78 -5.62 10.55 4.52
N ASP A 79 -5.14 11.29 5.53
CA ASP A 79 -5.91 12.29 6.26
C ASP A 79 -6.30 13.47 5.36
N ARG A 80 -5.47 13.81 4.35
CA ARG A 80 -5.78 14.79 3.30
C ARG A 80 -6.68 14.24 2.18
N ASN A 81 -7.10 12.97 2.22
CA ASN A 81 -7.83 12.26 1.16
C ASN A 81 -7.12 12.25 -0.20
N GLU A 82 -5.78 12.28 -0.19
CA GLU A 82 -4.97 12.29 -1.41
C GLU A 82 -4.63 10.87 -1.88
N VAL A 83 -4.88 9.84 -1.07
CA VAL A 83 -4.71 8.42 -1.46
C VAL A 83 -6.00 7.86 -2.02
N VAL A 84 -6.00 7.49 -3.30
CA VAL A 84 -7.16 6.92 -4.01
C VAL A 84 -7.18 5.40 -3.99
N SER A 85 -6.04 4.75 -3.73
CA SER A 85 -5.95 3.30 -3.64
C SER A 85 -4.78 2.85 -2.77
N ILE A 86 -5.00 1.76 -2.01
CA ILE A 86 -3.99 1.12 -1.16
C ILE A 86 -3.83 -0.33 -1.61
N ILE A 87 -2.62 -0.69 -2.04
CA ILE A 87 -2.22 -2.05 -2.37
C ILE A 87 -1.32 -2.55 -1.24
N ASN A 88 -1.93 -3.28 -0.29
CA ASN A 88 -1.23 -3.83 0.87
C ASN A 88 -1.26 -5.36 0.87
N THR A 89 -0.10 -6.01 0.91
CA THR A 89 0.00 -7.44 1.20
C THR A 89 0.62 -7.63 2.56
N THR A 90 -0.08 -8.29 3.47
CA THR A 90 0.48 -8.67 4.77
C THR A 90 1.04 -10.09 4.72
N GLY A 91 2.18 -10.32 5.38
CA GLY A 91 2.70 -11.67 5.58
C GLY A 91 1.83 -12.47 6.55
N PRO A 92 2.10 -13.77 6.74
CA PRO A 92 1.45 -14.54 7.79
C PRO A 92 1.66 -13.82 9.12
N ARG A 93 0.55 -13.40 9.76
CA ARG A 93 0.56 -12.78 11.08
C ARG A 93 1.31 -13.71 12.05
N LYS A 94 2.46 -13.29 12.57
CA LYS A 94 2.90 -13.81 13.89
C LYS A 94 1.88 -13.29 14.89
N ARG A 95 0.87 -14.11 15.18
CA ARG A 95 -0.06 -13.85 16.28
C ARG A 95 0.75 -13.95 17.57
N SER A 96 1.26 -12.82 18.06
CA SER A 96 1.52 -12.71 19.50
C SER A 96 0.15 -12.76 20.15
N LEU A 97 -0.26 -13.93 20.61
CA LEU A 97 -1.37 -14.06 21.54
C LEU A 97 -0.89 -13.43 22.84
N GLU A 98 -1.11 -12.12 23.02
CA GLU A 98 -1.17 -11.60 24.38
C GLU A 98 -2.30 -12.34 25.09
N LYS A 99 -1.93 -13.25 26.00
CA LYS A 99 -2.86 -13.87 26.94
C LYS A 99 -3.35 -12.75 27.87
N SER A 100 -4.49 -12.16 27.55
CA SER A 100 -5.28 -11.47 28.57
C SER A 100 -5.86 -12.56 29.48
N SER A 101 -5.15 -12.85 30.57
CA SER A 101 -5.69 -13.65 31.67
C SER A 101 -6.68 -12.78 32.43
N THR A 102 -7.94 -12.81 32.02
CA THR A 102 -9.05 -12.35 32.85
C THR A 102 -9.15 -13.29 34.05
N LEU A 103 -8.76 -12.79 35.23
CA LEU A 103 -9.03 -13.46 36.50
C LEU A 103 -10.52 -13.28 36.79
N ASN A 104 -11.32 -14.34 36.61
CA ASN A 104 -12.69 -14.37 37.10
C ASN A 104 -12.65 -14.75 38.59
N TYR A 105 -13.17 -13.86 39.42
CA TYR A 105 -13.54 -14.15 40.82
C TYR A 105 -14.72 -15.12 40.83
N PHE A 106 -14.53 -16.28 41.47
CA PHE A 106 -15.57 -17.01 42.21
C PHE A 106 -14.90 -17.67 43.42
#